data_AF-A0A7Y2E4Y7-F1
#
_entry.id   AF-A0A7Y2E4Y7-F1
#
_cell.length_a   1.000
_cell.length_b   1.000
_cell.length_c   1.000
_cell.angle_alpha   90.00
_cell.angle_beta   90.00
_cell.angle_gamma   90.00
#
_symmetry.space_group_name_H-M   'P 1'
#
loop_
_entity.id
_entity.type
_entity.pdbx_description
1 polymer ?
#
loop_
_entity_poly.entity_id
_entity_poly.type
_entity_poly.pdbx_seq_one_letter_code
_entity_poly.pdbx_strand_id
1 'polypeptide(L)'
;MARAMILAAFALTLFLVPATQAQPCCTLPDNGGGTVDLPPNCPDGFDGSLELIEGLPPGSTVEMDATLKNLVLVSQTPGGSLGGTIEVFTGTMELEVTGTGTLAGFSRTLNVSIDGETHSAPRTPGAVVQSFNMDVYRLKGVLTGDYDFSLLWFEGGSVYGLGSPGHTTLTRTGGPGSDFDVESTFEYNYRIQFEGQQESFWIEGWRGITLDLQSDFELCSASAALGIPENNMPIVAKAAPNPFRGSTQIQFVQPNEGPARLEIVDVRGNLVRSLVNATLPEGPHSIAWDGRTNHGALAPGGVYFGRVANASGVGGTKLLLVR
;
A
#
# COMPACT_ATOMS: atom_id res chain seq x y z
N MET A 1 -17.71 11.62 80.32
CA MET A 1 -17.47 12.39 79.07
C MET A 1 -16.28 11.78 78.36
N ALA A 2 -16.49 10.96 77.32
CA ALA A 2 -15.42 10.36 76.53
C ALA A 2 -15.86 10.17 75.07
N ARG A 3 -15.19 10.90 74.19
CA ARG A 3 -14.83 10.66 72.78
C ARG A 3 -15.93 10.18 71.80
N ALA A 4 -16.41 11.11 70.98
CA ALA A 4 -17.10 10.83 69.72
C ALA A 4 -16.09 10.49 68.61
N MET A 5 -16.28 9.33 67.97
CA MET A 5 -15.64 8.92 66.71
C MET A 5 -16.17 9.79 65.56
N ILE A 6 -15.27 10.41 64.78
CA ILE A 6 -15.61 11.03 63.51
C ILE A 6 -15.44 9.95 62.43
N LEU A 7 -16.56 9.48 61.88
CA LEU A 7 -16.60 8.67 60.65
C LEU A 7 -16.37 9.62 59.47
N ALA A 8 -15.26 9.47 58.76
CA ALA A 8 -15.04 10.14 57.48
C ALA A 8 -15.78 9.36 56.38
N ALA A 9 -16.85 9.96 55.82
CA ALA A 9 -17.53 9.44 54.65
C ALA A 9 -16.69 9.74 53.40
N PHE A 10 -16.09 8.71 52.80
CA PHE A 10 -15.48 8.81 51.47
C PHE A 10 -16.60 8.82 50.42
N ALA A 11 -16.91 10.01 49.88
CA ALA A 11 -17.74 10.13 48.69
C ALA A 11 -16.89 9.72 47.47
N LEU A 12 -17.13 8.52 46.95
CA LEU A 12 -16.55 8.06 45.69
C LEU A 12 -17.32 8.73 44.54
N THR A 13 -16.88 9.89 44.09
CA THR A 13 -17.37 10.52 42.86
C THR A 13 -16.86 9.71 41.66
N LEU A 14 -17.76 8.93 41.06
CA LEU A 14 -17.55 8.28 39.79
C LEU A 14 -17.52 9.37 38.70
N PHE A 15 -16.33 9.73 38.21
CA PHE A 15 -16.20 10.58 37.02
C PHE A 15 -16.61 9.74 35.81
N LEU A 16 -17.78 10.02 35.24
CA LEU A 16 -18.08 9.66 33.86
C LEU A 16 -17.10 10.43 32.98
N VAL A 17 -16.08 9.75 32.48
CA VAL A 17 -15.28 10.25 31.36
C VAL A 17 -16.23 10.33 30.18
N PRO A 18 -16.52 11.52 29.60
CA PRO A 18 -17.26 11.56 28.36
C PRO A 18 -16.44 10.77 27.34
N ALA A 19 -17.06 9.81 26.66
CA ALA A 19 -16.46 9.20 25.49
C ALA A 19 -16.12 10.36 24.55
N THR A 20 -14.83 10.64 24.36
CA THR A 20 -14.36 11.50 23.29
C THR A 20 -14.87 10.87 22.01
N GLN A 21 -15.93 11.45 21.42
CA GLN A 21 -16.29 11.13 20.04
C GLN A 21 -15.02 11.36 19.22
N ALA A 22 -14.55 10.32 18.55
CA ALA A 22 -13.47 10.45 17.60
C ALA A 22 -13.85 11.58 16.65
N GLN A 23 -12.94 12.52 16.42
CA GLN A 23 -13.17 13.59 15.46
C GLN A 23 -13.44 12.91 14.11
N PRO A 24 -14.51 13.26 13.38
CA PRO A 24 -14.85 12.60 12.13
C PRO A 24 -13.69 12.77 11.14
N CYS A 25 -13.20 11.66 10.60
CA CYS A 25 -12.03 11.66 9.72
C CYS A 25 -12.37 12.10 8.30
N CYS A 26 -13.64 11.99 7.91
CA CYS A 26 -14.15 12.48 6.65
C CYS A 26 -15.48 13.20 6.82
N THR A 27 -15.46 14.51 6.55
CA THR A 27 -16.65 15.35 6.52
C THR A 27 -16.83 15.89 5.10
N LEU A 28 -17.98 15.62 4.49
CA LEU A 28 -18.31 16.03 3.11
C LEU A 28 -19.52 16.96 3.08
N PRO A 29 -19.55 17.94 2.15
CA PRO A 29 -20.70 18.83 2.01
C PRO A 29 -21.94 18.08 1.54
N ASP A 30 -23.12 18.58 1.92
CA ASP A 30 -24.39 18.13 1.36
C ASP A 30 -24.37 18.40 -0.16
N ASN A 31 -24.71 17.39 -0.97
CA ASN A 31 -24.76 17.50 -2.43
C ASN A 31 -25.98 18.29 -2.95
N GLY A 32 -26.76 18.88 -2.04
CA GLY A 32 -27.98 19.63 -2.33
C GLY A 32 -29.24 18.75 -2.38
N GLY A 33 -29.07 17.42 -2.33
CA GLY A 33 -30.15 16.44 -2.24
C GLY A 33 -30.50 16.04 -0.81
N GLY A 34 -29.81 16.60 0.20
CA GLY A 34 -29.95 16.16 1.59
C GLY A 34 -29.06 14.95 1.91
N THR A 35 -27.98 14.73 1.18
CA THR A 35 -27.09 13.56 1.30
C THR A 35 -25.69 13.88 0.74
N VAL A 36 -24.81 12.88 0.61
CA VAL A 36 -23.47 13.03 -0.01
C VAL A 36 -23.33 12.16 -1.25
N ASP A 37 -22.47 12.58 -2.17
CA ASP A 37 -22.05 11.74 -3.29
C ASP A 37 -21.09 10.65 -2.82
N LEU A 38 -21.26 9.44 -3.35
CA LEU A 38 -20.39 8.29 -3.09
C LEU A 38 -19.75 7.81 -4.41
N PRO A 39 -18.57 7.18 -4.37
CA PRO A 39 -17.75 6.98 -3.18
C PRO A 39 -17.21 8.31 -2.63
N PRO A 40 -17.05 8.42 -1.30
CA PRO A 40 -16.60 9.66 -0.67
C PRO A 40 -15.12 9.88 -0.98
N ASN A 41 -14.77 11.06 -1.49
CA ASN A 41 -13.38 11.42 -1.76
C ASN A 41 -12.76 12.12 -0.54
N CYS A 42 -12.36 11.32 0.44
CA CYS A 42 -11.75 11.78 1.68
C CYS A 42 -10.22 11.96 1.52
N PRO A 43 -9.59 12.92 2.22
CA PRO A 43 -8.14 13.15 2.12
C PRO A 43 -7.30 11.90 2.42
N ASP A 44 -7.68 11.16 3.46
CA ASP A 44 -6.98 9.97 3.93
C ASP A 44 -7.43 8.68 3.21
N GLY A 45 -8.52 8.75 2.44
CA GLY A 45 -8.98 7.63 1.62
C GLY A 45 -9.55 6.43 2.41
N PHE A 46 -9.54 5.27 1.75
CA PHE A 46 -9.89 3.98 2.33
C PHE A 46 -8.65 3.12 2.49
N ASP A 47 -8.40 2.64 3.69
CA ASP A 47 -7.26 1.78 3.96
C ASP A 47 -7.69 0.33 4.05
N GLY A 48 -6.87 -0.57 3.53
CA GLY A 48 -6.97 -2.01 3.72
C GLY A 48 -5.62 -2.67 3.52
N SER A 49 -5.51 -3.96 3.82
CA SER A 49 -4.25 -4.70 3.63
C SER A 49 -4.44 -5.86 2.66
N LEU A 50 -3.54 -5.97 1.68
CA LEU A 50 -3.57 -6.98 0.62
C LEU A 50 -2.29 -7.82 0.68
N GLU A 51 -2.36 -9.08 0.27
CA GLU A 51 -1.21 -9.98 0.31
C GLU A 51 -1.03 -10.75 -1.00
N LEU A 52 0.23 -10.94 -1.40
CA LEU A 52 0.65 -11.97 -2.34
C LEU A 52 1.32 -13.09 -1.56
N ILE A 53 0.78 -14.30 -1.71
CA ILE A 53 1.27 -15.49 -1.02
C ILE A 53 1.71 -16.52 -2.05
N GLU A 54 0.85 -16.78 -3.04
CA GLU A 54 1.05 -17.83 -4.03
C GLU A 54 1.98 -17.40 -5.16
N GLY A 55 2.87 -18.29 -5.60
CA GLY A 55 3.80 -18.04 -6.71
C GLY A 55 5.05 -17.25 -6.36
N LEU A 56 5.33 -17.08 -5.06
CA LEU A 56 6.55 -16.50 -4.51
C LEU A 56 7.54 -17.58 -4.03
N PRO A 57 8.82 -17.23 -3.74
CA PRO A 57 9.75 -18.17 -3.13
C PRO A 57 9.21 -18.75 -1.82
N PRO A 58 9.51 -20.02 -1.48
CA PRO A 58 9.02 -20.65 -0.25
C PRO A 58 9.29 -19.81 1.01
N GLY A 59 8.25 -19.63 1.82
CA GLY A 59 8.32 -18.86 3.07
C GLY A 59 8.44 -17.35 2.89
N SER A 60 8.11 -16.82 1.71
CA SER A 60 8.07 -15.38 1.43
C SER A 60 6.65 -14.95 1.07
N THR A 61 6.24 -13.80 1.59
CA THR A 61 5.00 -13.09 1.24
C THR A 61 5.37 -11.70 0.74
N VAL A 62 4.45 -11.08 0.00
CA VAL A 62 4.47 -9.64 -0.26
C VAL A 62 3.21 -9.05 0.34
N GLU A 63 3.39 -8.24 1.38
CA GLU A 63 2.33 -7.51 2.08
C GLU A 63 2.17 -6.14 1.41
N MET A 64 0.95 -5.65 1.28
CA MET A 64 0.62 -4.42 0.56
C MET A 64 -0.44 -3.66 1.34
N ASP A 65 -0.03 -2.61 2.05
CA ASP A 65 -0.98 -1.70 2.67
C ASP A 65 -1.54 -0.78 1.57
N ALA A 66 -2.85 -0.83 1.37
CA ALA A 66 -3.55 -0.25 0.26
C ALA A 66 -4.39 0.95 0.72
N THR A 67 -4.16 2.13 0.14
CA THR A 67 -4.98 3.32 0.36
C THR A 67 -5.67 3.73 -0.95
N LEU A 68 -7.00 3.64 -1.00
CA LEU A 68 -7.81 4.13 -2.12
C LEU A 68 -8.10 5.62 -1.93
N LYS A 69 -7.62 6.45 -2.86
CA LYS A 69 -7.78 7.91 -2.82
C LYS A 69 -8.03 8.48 -4.21
N ASN A 70 -8.31 9.78 -4.27
CA ASN A 70 -8.65 10.48 -5.50
C ASN A 70 -9.83 9.82 -6.22
N LEU A 71 -10.85 9.41 -5.46
CA LEU A 71 -12.02 8.76 -6.01
C LEU A 71 -12.87 9.79 -6.74
N VAL A 72 -13.18 9.51 -7.99
CA VAL A 72 -13.97 10.39 -8.87
C VAL A 72 -15.18 9.62 -9.34
N LEU A 73 -16.36 10.11 -8.94
CA LEU A 73 -17.64 9.61 -9.42
C LEU A 73 -17.77 9.88 -10.93
N VAL A 74 -17.90 8.81 -11.71
CA VAL A 74 -18.06 8.84 -13.17
C VAL A 74 -19.52 8.84 -13.57
N SER A 75 -20.32 8.00 -12.92
CA SER A 75 -21.77 7.95 -13.17
C SER A 75 -22.52 7.41 -11.96
N GLN A 76 -23.77 7.84 -11.84
CA GLN A 76 -24.68 7.41 -10.79
C GLN A 76 -26.04 7.08 -11.41
N THR A 77 -26.58 5.90 -11.14
CA THR A 77 -27.88 5.46 -11.66
C THR A 77 -28.69 4.71 -10.61
N PRO A 78 -30.03 4.80 -10.61
CA PRO A 78 -30.86 4.00 -9.70
C PRO A 78 -30.78 2.49 -10.00
N GLY A 79 -30.74 1.65 -8.96
CA GLY A 79 -30.79 0.19 -9.07
C GLY A 79 -29.71 -0.54 -8.27
N GLY A 80 -29.07 -1.53 -8.90
CA GLY A 80 -28.01 -2.33 -8.32
C GLY A 80 -28.50 -3.57 -7.57
N SER A 81 -27.56 -4.38 -7.07
CA SER A 81 -27.82 -5.60 -6.29
C SER A 81 -28.60 -5.34 -5.00
N LEU A 82 -28.50 -4.12 -4.45
CA LEU A 82 -29.16 -3.70 -3.22
C LEU A 82 -30.41 -2.83 -3.45
N GLY A 83 -30.74 -2.51 -4.71
CA GLY A 83 -31.96 -1.80 -5.08
C GLY A 83 -32.00 -0.29 -4.77
N GLY A 84 -30.88 0.31 -4.36
CA GLY A 84 -30.74 1.75 -4.18
C GLY A 84 -30.07 2.40 -5.38
N THR A 85 -28.76 2.62 -5.32
CA THR A 85 -28.00 3.36 -6.33
C THR A 85 -26.77 2.57 -6.77
N ILE A 86 -26.48 2.59 -8.06
CA ILE A 86 -25.23 2.13 -8.68
C ILE A 86 -24.35 3.36 -8.88
N GLU A 87 -23.12 3.29 -8.39
CA GLU A 87 -22.10 4.33 -8.54
C GLU A 87 -20.87 3.72 -9.19
N VAL A 88 -20.46 4.29 -10.32
CA VAL A 88 -19.23 3.91 -11.02
C VAL A 88 -18.22 5.01 -10.79
N PHE A 89 -17.00 4.63 -10.42
CA PHE A 89 -15.94 5.57 -10.09
C PHE A 89 -14.59 5.11 -10.62
N THR A 90 -13.69 6.07 -10.74
CA THR A 90 -12.25 5.82 -10.96
C THR A 90 -11.46 6.38 -9.80
N GLY A 91 -10.23 5.94 -9.62
CA GLY A 91 -9.35 6.51 -8.60
C GLY A 91 -7.94 5.99 -8.67
N THR A 92 -7.22 6.15 -7.57
CA THR A 92 -5.88 5.61 -7.38
C THR A 92 -5.84 4.74 -6.14
N MET A 93 -5.28 3.54 -6.26
CA MET A 93 -4.85 2.72 -5.14
C MET A 93 -3.35 2.91 -4.98
N GLU A 94 -2.96 3.58 -3.90
CA GLU A 94 -1.58 3.62 -3.46
C GLU A 94 -1.29 2.35 -2.65
N LEU A 95 -0.19 1.68 -2.95
CA LEU A 95 0.22 0.44 -2.29
C LEU A 95 1.60 0.62 -1.68
N GLU A 96 1.70 0.47 -0.36
CA GLU A 96 2.96 0.31 0.33
C GLU A 96 3.30 -1.18 0.40
N VAL A 97 4.13 -1.60 -0.54
CA VAL A 97 4.51 -3.00 -0.76
C VAL A 97 5.75 -3.33 0.06
N THR A 98 5.69 -4.40 0.86
CA THR A 98 6.82 -4.92 1.61
C THR A 98 6.96 -6.43 1.45
N GLY A 99 8.20 -6.92 1.31
CA GLY A 99 8.49 -8.35 1.17
C GLY A 99 9.00 -8.98 2.46
N THR A 100 8.62 -10.23 2.70
CA THR A 100 9.08 -11.05 3.83
C THR A 100 9.96 -12.21 3.36
N GLY A 101 10.54 -12.96 4.31
CA GLY A 101 11.32 -14.16 4.00
C GLY A 101 12.53 -13.85 3.11
N THR A 102 12.60 -14.47 1.93
CA THR A 102 13.68 -14.22 0.96
C THR A 102 13.57 -12.87 0.26
N LEU A 103 12.39 -12.24 0.34
CA LEU A 103 12.11 -10.90 -0.16
C LEU A 103 12.29 -9.83 0.93
N ALA A 104 12.84 -10.19 2.09
CA ALA A 104 13.11 -9.24 3.16
C ALA A 104 13.97 -8.06 2.67
N GLY A 105 13.42 -6.85 2.81
CA GLY A 105 14.02 -5.61 2.31
C GLY A 105 13.48 -5.14 0.96
N PHE A 106 12.60 -5.92 0.31
CA PHE A 106 11.75 -5.41 -0.75
C PHE A 106 10.78 -4.40 -0.14
N SER A 107 10.86 -3.14 -0.56
CA SER A 107 9.95 -2.09 -0.12
C SER A 107 9.73 -1.08 -1.25
N ARG A 108 8.47 -0.82 -1.58
CA ARG A 108 8.07 0.02 -2.71
C ARG A 108 6.74 0.68 -2.45
N THR A 109 6.59 1.93 -2.92
CA THR A 109 5.28 2.52 -3.12
C THR A 109 4.87 2.36 -4.57
N LEU A 110 3.71 1.75 -4.83
CA LEU A 110 3.12 1.62 -6.17
C LEU A 110 1.84 2.44 -6.24
N ASN A 111 1.58 3.07 -7.39
CA ASN A 111 0.33 3.76 -7.64
C ASN A 111 -0.40 3.06 -8.78
N VAL A 112 -1.57 2.51 -8.51
CA VAL A 112 -2.36 1.77 -9.48
C VAL A 112 -3.67 2.50 -9.75
N SER A 113 -3.94 2.80 -11.01
CA SER A 113 -5.24 3.33 -11.41
C SER A 113 -6.31 2.25 -11.26
N ILE A 114 -7.43 2.63 -10.64
CA ILE A 114 -8.55 1.74 -10.37
C ILE A 114 -9.82 2.19 -11.10
N ASP A 115 -10.66 1.20 -11.37
CA ASP A 115 -12.02 1.36 -11.87
C ASP A 115 -12.94 0.52 -10.99
N GLY A 116 -13.92 1.19 -10.40
CA GLY A 116 -14.77 0.65 -9.35
C GLY A 116 -16.26 0.89 -9.60
N GLU A 117 -17.08 0.05 -8.98
CA GLU A 117 -18.53 0.10 -9.00
C GLU A 117 -19.06 -0.36 -7.65
N THR A 118 -19.88 0.48 -7.03
CA THR A 118 -20.54 0.19 -5.74
C THR A 118 -22.04 0.21 -5.92
N HIS A 119 -22.72 -0.68 -5.20
CA HIS A 119 -24.16 -0.66 -5.06
C HIS A 119 -24.51 -0.27 -3.63
N SER A 120 -25.43 0.68 -3.46
CA SER A 120 -25.98 1.06 -2.17
C SER A 120 -27.43 0.61 -2.05
N ALA A 121 -27.85 0.26 -0.84
CA ALA A 121 -29.26 0.12 -0.51
C ALA A 121 -29.94 1.50 -0.48
N PRO A 122 -31.28 1.57 -0.63
CA PRO A 122 -32.01 2.83 -0.52
C PRO A 122 -31.74 3.53 0.81
N ARG A 123 -31.52 4.84 0.75
CA ARG A 123 -31.38 5.72 1.92
C ARG A 123 -32.43 6.82 1.87
N THR A 124 -32.71 7.45 3.00
CA THR A 124 -33.70 8.54 3.11
C THR A 124 -32.99 9.89 3.11
N PRO A 125 -32.94 10.62 1.97
CA PRO A 125 -32.27 11.91 1.93
C PRO A 125 -32.93 12.90 2.89
N GLY A 126 -32.12 13.79 3.47
CA GLY A 126 -32.56 14.79 4.45
C GLY A 126 -32.61 14.28 5.89
N ALA A 127 -32.55 12.97 6.13
CA ALA A 127 -32.43 12.43 7.48
C ALA A 127 -31.12 12.89 8.13
N VAL A 128 -31.16 13.10 9.45
CA VAL A 128 -29.99 13.46 10.27
C VAL A 128 -28.96 12.34 10.25
N VAL A 129 -29.41 11.09 10.31
CA VAL A 129 -28.55 9.90 10.14
C VAL A 129 -29.09 9.08 8.98
N GLN A 130 -28.23 8.73 8.04
CA GLN A 130 -28.51 7.83 6.92
C GLN A 130 -27.60 6.62 7.03
N SER A 131 -28.15 5.47 7.40
CA SER A 131 -27.42 4.21 7.54
C SER A 131 -27.98 3.21 6.54
N PHE A 132 -27.12 2.60 5.72
CA PHE A 132 -27.50 1.72 4.64
C PHE A 132 -26.36 0.76 4.29
N ASN A 133 -26.74 -0.41 3.78
CA ASN A 133 -25.78 -1.39 3.31
C ASN A 133 -25.20 -0.98 1.96
N MET A 134 -23.96 -1.38 1.72
CA MET A 134 -23.26 -1.23 0.46
C MET A 134 -22.68 -2.57 0.01
N ASP A 135 -22.32 -2.65 -1.25
CA ASP A 135 -21.66 -3.78 -1.88
C ASP A 135 -20.62 -3.21 -2.84
N VAL A 136 -19.35 -3.58 -2.66
CA VAL A 136 -18.34 -3.35 -3.69
C VAL A 136 -18.63 -4.36 -4.80
N TYR A 137 -19.40 -3.92 -5.79
CA TYR A 137 -19.82 -4.80 -6.86
C TYR A 137 -18.64 -5.16 -7.76
N ARG A 138 -17.74 -4.20 -7.99
CA ARG A 138 -16.55 -4.39 -8.80
C ARG A 138 -15.48 -3.42 -8.34
N LEU A 139 -14.26 -3.90 -8.15
CA LEU A 139 -13.08 -3.06 -8.04
C LEU A 139 -11.96 -3.79 -8.77
N LYS A 140 -11.28 -3.08 -9.66
CA LYS A 140 -10.15 -3.63 -10.40
C LYS A 140 -9.09 -2.57 -10.61
N GLY A 141 -7.85 -3.02 -10.70
CA GLY A 141 -6.75 -2.18 -11.15
C GLY A 141 -5.65 -3.01 -11.76
N VAL A 142 -4.86 -2.33 -12.58
CA VAL A 142 -3.77 -2.97 -13.31
C VAL A 142 -2.58 -2.04 -13.38
N LEU A 143 -1.43 -2.56 -13.01
CA LEU A 143 -0.13 -1.95 -13.19
C LEU A 143 0.66 -2.81 -14.19
N THR A 144 1.17 -2.15 -15.22
CA THR A 144 2.03 -2.77 -16.23
C THR A 144 3.21 -1.85 -16.51
N GLY A 145 4.33 -2.44 -16.92
CA GLY A 145 5.54 -1.67 -17.22
C GLY A 145 6.23 -1.07 -16.00
N ASP A 146 5.93 -1.58 -14.79
CA ASP A 146 6.72 -1.27 -13.61
C ASP A 146 8.10 -1.97 -13.67
N TYR A 147 9.02 -1.51 -12.84
CA TYR A 147 10.37 -2.04 -12.77
C TYR A 147 10.43 -3.47 -12.20
N ASP A 148 9.62 -3.76 -11.19
CA ASP A 148 9.59 -5.07 -10.55
C ASP A 148 8.45 -5.91 -11.11
N PHE A 149 7.32 -5.30 -11.47
CA PHE A 149 6.13 -5.99 -12.01
C PHE A 149 5.94 -5.73 -13.51
N SER A 150 5.99 -6.81 -14.32
CA SER A 150 5.51 -6.77 -15.70
C SER A 150 3.98 -6.69 -15.75
N LEU A 151 3.34 -7.35 -14.79
CA LEU A 151 1.92 -7.31 -14.50
C LEU A 151 1.74 -7.34 -12.98
N LEU A 152 0.96 -6.42 -12.45
CA LEU A 152 0.31 -6.54 -11.15
C LEU A 152 -1.16 -6.17 -11.38
N TRP A 153 -2.02 -7.16 -11.23
CA TRP A 153 -3.43 -7.05 -11.50
C TRP A 153 -4.21 -7.51 -10.29
N PHE A 154 -5.18 -6.71 -9.87
CA PHE A 154 -6.09 -7.08 -8.80
C PHE A 154 -7.53 -6.88 -9.26
N GLU A 155 -8.38 -7.78 -8.80
CA GLU A 155 -9.83 -7.68 -8.92
C GLU A 155 -10.48 -8.09 -7.61
N GLY A 156 -11.67 -7.57 -7.37
CA GLY A 156 -12.52 -7.97 -6.27
C GLY A 156 -13.92 -7.41 -6.47
N GLY A 157 -14.82 -7.87 -5.63
CA GLY A 157 -16.23 -7.51 -5.69
C GLY A 157 -17.15 -8.59 -6.24
N SER A 158 -18.43 -8.41 -5.92
CA SER A 158 -19.48 -9.41 -6.05
C SER A 158 -19.70 -9.89 -7.49
N VAL A 159 -19.37 -9.08 -8.51
CA VAL A 159 -19.46 -9.49 -9.92
C VAL A 159 -18.54 -10.66 -10.27
N TYR A 160 -17.42 -10.82 -9.56
CA TYR A 160 -16.44 -11.89 -9.77
C TYR A 160 -16.71 -13.13 -8.91
N GLY A 161 -17.85 -13.16 -8.21
CA GLY A 161 -18.16 -14.16 -7.19
C GLY A 161 -17.41 -13.96 -5.88
N LEU A 162 -16.78 -12.80 -5.69
CA LEU A 162 -16.02 -12.42 -4.50
C LEU A 162 -16.88 -11.44 -3.69
N GLY A 163 -17.85 -11.97 -2.95
CA GLY A 163 -18.84 -11.16 -2.25
C GLY A 163 -18.16 -10.11 -1.37
N SER A 164 -18.44 -8.82 -1.58
CA SER A 164 -17.71 -7.76 -0.89
C SER A 164 -18.67 -6.78 -0.19
N PRO A 165 -19.38 -7.25 0.85
CA PRO A 165 -20.39 -6.46 1.53
C PRO A 165 -19.75 -5.31 2.32
N GLY A 166 -20.49 -4.24 2.51
CA GLY A 166 -20.10 -3.13 3.35
C GLY A 166 -21.28 -2.39 3.95
N HIS A 167 -20.96 -1.37 4.73
CA HIS A 167 -21.93 -0.53 5.38
C HIS A 167 -21.46 0.92 5.36
N THR A 168 -22.40 1.85 5.28
CA THR A 168 -22.09 3.28 5.39
C THR A 168 -23.10 3.98 6.28
N THR A 169 -22.57 4.84 7.16
CA THR A 169 -23.34 5.75 7.99
C THR A 169 -22.95 7.18 7.66
N LEU A 170 -23.95 7.99 7.32
CA LEU A 170 -23.81 9.44 7.17
C LEU A 170 -24.47 10.11 8.36
N THR A 171 -23.73 10.96 9.06
CA THR A 171 -24.24 11.72 10.21
C THR A 171 -24.15 13.21 9.91
N ARG A 172 -25.30 13.88 9.86
CA ARG A 172 -25.36 15.31 9.61
C ARG A 172 -24.76 16.07 10.79
N THR A 173 -23.82 16.97 10.52
CA THR A 173 -23.07 17.73 11.54
C THR A 173 -23.90 18.83 12.21
N GLY A 174 -25.05 19.20 11.62
CA GLY A 174 -25.92 20.27 12.13
C GLY A 174 -27.30 20.32 11.47
N GLY A 175 -27.75 21.54 11.18
CA GLY A 175 -29.08 21.80 10.60
C GLY A 175 -29.19 21.44 9.11
N PRO A 176 -30.38 21.58 8.51
CA PRO A 176 -30.57 21.32 7.08
C PRO A 176 -29.56 22.07 6.21
N GLY A 177 -28.89 21.34 5.31
CA GLY A 177 -27.84 21.87 4.43
C GLY A 177 -26.44 21.91 5.05
N SER A 178 -26.25 21.45 6.29
CA SER A 178 -24.91 21.22 6.84
C SER A 178 -24.25 19.97 6.24
N ASP A 179 -22.94 19.89 6.41
CA ASP A 179 -22.10 18.76 6.02
C ASP A 179 -22.48 17.46 6.72
N PHE A 180 -21.93 16.36 6.23
CA PHE A 180 -22.08 15.01 6.78
C PHE A 180 -20.72 14.42 7.12
N ASP A 181 -20.64 13.86 8.31
CA ASP A 181 -19.60 12.92 8.67
C ASP A 181 -19.91 11.58 8.01
N VAL A 182 -18.91 11.01 7.36
CA VAL A 182 -19.03 9.79 6.57
C VAL A 182 -18.19 8.70 7.21
N GLU A 183 -18.83 7.58 7.50
CA GLU A 183 -18.19 6.37 7.99
C GLU A 183 -18.56 5.22 7.06
N SER A 184 -17.57 4.53 6.51
CA SER A 184 -17.77 3.43 5.57
C SER A 184 -16.81 2.30 5.87
N THR A 185 -17.32 1.07 5.89
CA THR A 185 -16.53 -0.15 6.10
C THR A 185 -16.93 -1.23 5.10
N PHE A 186 -15.97 -2.02 4.63
CA PHE A 186 -16.17 -3.05 3.62
C PHE A 186 -15.35 -4.29 3.94
N GLU A 187 -15.98 -5.45 3.93
CA GLU A 187 -15.31 -6.74 3.85
C GLU A 187 -15.01 -7.00 2.38
N TYR A 188 -13.77 -6.78 1.94
CA TYR A 188 -13.39 -6.86 0.54
C TYR A 188 -12.68 -8.18 0.23
N ASN A 189 -13.33 -9.00 -0.61
CA ASN A 189 -12.74 -10.23 -1.11
C ASN A 189 -12.07 -9.98 -2.47
N TYR A 190 -10.81 -10.42 -2.59
CA TYR A 190 -9.96 -10.06 -3.70
C TYR A 190 -9.16 -11.21 -4.30
N ARG A 191 -8.70 -10.99 -5.52
CA ARG A 191 -7.73 -11.83 -6.24
C ARG A 191 -6.64 -10.94 -6.78
N ILE A 192 -5.40 -11.40 -6.68
CA ILE A 192 -4.25 -10.69 -7.22
C ILE A 192 -3.44 -11.64 -8.08
N GLN A 193 -3.20 -11.24 -9.32
CA GLN A 193 -2.25 -11.87 -10.21
C GLN A 193 -1.03 -10.97 -10.36
N PHE A 194 0.15 -11.56 -10.30
CA PHE A 194 1.37 -10.84 -10.58
C PHE A 194 2.31 -11.65 -11.47
N GLU A 195 3.12 -10.92 -12.23
CA GLU A 195 4.23 -11.45 -13.01
C GLU A 195 5.44 -10.53 -12.84
N GLY A 196 6.53 -11.05 -12.32
CA GLY A 196 7.77 -10.32 -12.15
C GLY A 196 8.42 -9.94 -13.48
N GLN A 197 8.90 -8.70 -13.55
CA GLN A 197 9.57 -8.14 -14.71
C GLN A 197 10.93 -8.81 -14.95
N GLN A 198 11.35 -8.87 -16.22
CA GLN A 198 12.70 -9.30 -16.57
C GLN A 198 13.73 -8.35 -15.96
N GLU A 199 14.82 -8.88 -15.39
CA GLU A 199 15.87 -8.10 -14.68
C GLU A 199 15.43 -7.45 -13.35
N SER A 200 14.19 -7.69 -12.90
CA SER A 200 13.73 -7.36 -11.56
C SER A 200 14.68 -7.96 -10.51
N PHE A 201 15.07 -7.17 -9.51
CA PHE A 201 15.95 -7.67 -8.46
C PHE A 201 15.20 -8.60 -7.50
N TRP A 202 13.94 -8.28 -7.21
CA TRP A 202 13.16 -8.92 -6.15
C TRP A 202 12.35 -10.10 -6.65
N ILE A 203 11.68 -9.95 -7.79
CA ILE A 203 10.63 -10.88 -8.22
C ILE A 203 10.82 -11.41 -9.64
N GLU A 204 12.00 -11.25 -10.26
CA GLU A 204 12.28 -11.79 -11.60
C GLU A 204 11.97 -13.30 -11.68
N GLY A 205 11.16 -13.67 -12.67
CA GLY A 205 10.78 -15.06 -12.95
C GLY A 205 9.71 -15.63 -12.02
N TRP A 206 9.27 -14.89 -11.02
CA TRP A 206 8.15 -15.25 -10.16
C TRP A 206 6.84 -14.78 -10.76
N ARG A 207 5.81 -15.63 -10.62
CA ARG A 207 4.45 -15.32 -11.05
C ARG A 207 3.49 -16.17 -10.26
N GLY A 208 2.33 -15.60 -9.97
CA GLY A 208 1.36 -16.25 -9.13
C GLY A 208 0.00 -15.60 -9.21
N ILE A 209 -0.97 -16.32 -8.68
CA ILE A 209 -2.31 -15.82 -8.46
C ILE A 209 -2.68 -16.15 -7.02
N THR A 210 -2.87 -15.13 -6.21
CA THR A 210 -3.44 -15.24 -4.87
C THR A 210 -4.94 -15.04 -4.98
N LEU A 211 -5.73 -15.95 -4.40
CA LEU A 211 -7.17 -16.04 -4.63
C LEU A 211 -7.96 -15.95 -3.33
N ASP A 212 -9.07 -15.20 -3.38
CA ASP A 212 -10.17 -15.24 -2.41
C ASP A 212 -9.70 -14.98 -0.97
N LEU A 213 -8.80 -14.02 -0.84
CA LEU A 213 -8.42 -13.47 0.46
C LEU A 213 -9.38 -12.34 0.82
N GLN A 214 -9.65 -12.22 2.11
CA GLN A 214 -10.48 -11.17 2.69
C GLN A 214 -9.58 -10.08 3.27
N SER A 215 -9.92 -8.83 2.99
CA SER A 215 -9.33 -7.64 3.59
C SER A 215 -10.46 -6.74 4.09
N ASP A 216 -10.26 -6.11 5.23
CA ASP A 216 -11.19 -5.09 5.71
C ASP A 216 -10.71 -3.74 5.18
N PHE A 217 -11.56 -3.10 4.38
CA PHE A 217 -11.35 -1.74 3.88
C PHE A 217 -12.19 -0.78 4.72
N GLU A 218 -11.53 0.15 5.39
CA GLU A 218 -12.17 1.13 6.26
C GLU A 218 -11.84 2.55 5.81
N LEU A 219 -12.85 3.41 5.81
CA LEU A 219 -12.65 4.82 5.52
C LEU A 219 -11.89 5.47 6.68
N CYS A 220 -10.75 6.08 6.34
CA CYS A 220 -9.78 6.62 7.30
C CYS A 220 -9.63 5.76 8.54
N SER A 221 -9.09 4.56 8.32
CA SER A 221 -8.62 3.72 9.42
C SER A 221 -7.64 4.53 10.27
N ALA A 222 -7.68 4.38 11.58
CA ALA A 222 -6.59 4.86 12.43
C ALA A 222 -5.38 3.94 12.24
N SER A 223 -4.84 3.85 11.03
CA SER A 223 -3.51 3.31 10.83
C SER A 223 -2.57 4.29 11.51
N ALA A 224 -2.04 3.88 12.66
CA ALA A 224 -0.89 4.51 13.24
C ALA A 224 0.21 4.42 12.18
N ALA A 225 0.36 5.48 11.39
CA ALA A 225 1.52 5.69 10.56
C ALA A 225 2.74 5.57 11.49
N LEU A 226 3.35 4.39 11.53
CA LEU A 226 4.75 4.28 11.86
C LEU A 226 5.43 5.05 10.76
N GLY A 227 5.63 6.36 10.97
CA GLY A 227 6.05 7.30 9.95
C GLY A 227 7.10 6.68 9.04
N ILE A 228 6.66 6.25 7.86
CA ILE A 228 7.55 5.82 6.80
C ILE A 228 7.94 7.12 6.11
N PRO A 229 9.24 7.48 6.05
CA PRO A 229 9.63 8.74 5.45
C PRO A 229 9.17 8.79 3.99
N GLU A 230 8.57 9.91 3.59
CA GLU A 230 7.99 10.28 2.28
C GLU A 230 8.94 10.16 1.05
N ASN A 231 10.01 9.38 1.10
CA ASN A 231 11.02 9.33 0.05
C ASN A 231 11.46 7.92 -0.34
N ASN A 232 10.60 6.90 -0.25
CA ASN A 232 10.90 5.58 -0.81
C ASN A 232 10.74 5.52 -2.34
N MET A 233 11.48 6.38 -3.07
CA MET A 233 11.71 6.13 -4.48
C MET A 233 12.56 4.85 -4.61
N PRO A 234 12.13 3.85 -5.39
CA PRO A 234 12.96 2.70 -5.68
C PRO A 234 14.32 3.11 -6.21
N ILE A 235 15.36 2.56 -5.60
CA ILE A 235 16.70 2.69 -6.17
C ILE A 235 16.81 1.74 -7.35
N VAL A 236 16.46 2.23 -8.53
CA VAL A 236 16.70 1.50 -9.77
C VAL A 236 18.20 1.54 -10.07
N ALA A 237 18.84 0.37 -10.04
CA ALA A 237 20.19 0.20 -10.53
C ALA A 237 20.19 -0.49 -11.90
N LYS A 238 21.03 -0.02 -12.82
CA LYS A 238 21.23 -0.66 -14.13
C LYS A 238 22.68 -1.06 -14.28
N ALA A 239 22.92 -2.25 -14.80
CA ALA A 239 24.26 -2.73 -15.09
C ALA A 239 24.52 -2.78 -16.59
N ALA A 240 25.58 -2.12 -17.06
CA ALA A 240 25.99 -2.18 -18.46
C ALA A 240 27.52 -2.24 -18.61
N PRO A 241 28.06 -3.20 -19.40
CA PRO A 241 27.35 -4.31 -20.02
C PRO A 241 26.88 -5.35 -18.98
N ASN A 242 25.79 -6.04 -19.29
CA ASN A 242 25.31 -7.20 -18.54
C ASN A 242 24.65 -8.17 -19.56
N PRO A 243 25.22 -9.35 -19.83
CA PRO A 243 26.36 -10.00 -19.18
C PRO A 243 27.72 -9.34 -19.45
N PHE A 244 28.73 -9.60 -18.61
CA PHE A 244 30.07 -9.01 -18.75
C PHE A 244 31.20 -10.01 -18.43
N ARG A 245 32.41 -9.79 -18.99
CA ARG A 245 33.60 -10.64 -18.75
C ARG A 245 34.67 -10.00 -17.85
N GLY A 246 34.79 -8.68 -17.90
CA GLY A 246 35.83 -7.92 -17.20
C GLY A 246 35.23 -7.02 -16.14
N SER A 247 34.54 -5.98 -16.58
CA SER A 247 33.84 -5.06 -15.68
C SER A 247 32.45 -4.70 -16.20
N THR A 248 31.62 -4.22 -15.29
CA THR A 248 30.31 -3.65 -15.57
C THR A 248 30.15 -2.34 -14.80
N GLN A 249 29.43 -1.38 -15.39
CA GLN A 249 29.07 -0.14 -14.73
C GLN A 249 27.69 -0.29 -14.11
N ILE A 250 27.60 -0.10 -12.80
CA ILE A 250 26.36 -0.10 -12.05
C ILE A 250 25.94 1.36 -11.87
N GLN A 251 24.85 1.73 -12.54
CA GLN A 251 24.30 3.07 -12.56
C GLN A 251 23.08 3.14 -11.64
N PHE A 252 23.03 4.11 -10.74
CA PHE A 252 21.88 4.36 -9.87
C PHE A 252 21.75 5.86 -9.57
N VAL A 253 20.61 6.29 -9.05
CA VAL A 253 20.37 7.70 -8.69
C VAL A 253 20.34 7.85 -7.17
N GLN A 254 21.04 8.85 -6.66
CA GLN A 254 20.97 9.30 -5.29
C GLN A 254 20.01 10.50 -5.22
N PRO A 255 18.82 10.38 -4.60
CA PRO A 255 17.79 11.41 -4.68
C PRO A 255 18.09 12.65 -3.84
N ASN A 256 18.88 12.50 -2.77
CA ASN A 256 19.36 13.60 -1.93
C ASN A 256 20.78 13.28 -1.45
N GLU A 257 21.60 14.29 -1.16
CA GLU A 257 22.90 14.05 -0.53
C GLU A 257 22.72 13.24 0.76
N GLY A 258 23.44 12.12 0.89
CA GLY A 258 23.25 11.23 2.04
C GLY A 258 24.03 9.93 1.96
N PRO A 259 23.95 9.11 3.02
CA PRO A 259 24.63 7.82 3.07
C PRO A 259 24.09 6.90 1.96
N ALA A 260 25.01 6.30 1.22
CA ALA A 260 24.73 5.30 0.20
C ALA A 260 25.69 4.11 0.35
N ARG A 261 25.17 2.94 0.02
CA ARG A 261 25.89 1.67 0.05
C ARG A 261 25.62 0.93 -1.24
N LEU A 262 26.68 0.48 -1.91
CA LEU A 262 26.59 -0.42 -3.05
C LEU A 262 27.44 -1.65 -2.74
N GLU A 263 26.76 -2.80 -2.67
CA GLU A 263 27.35 -4.09 -2.37
C GLU A 263 27.08 -5.06 -3.51
N ILE A 264 28.05 -5.92 -3.80
CA ILE A 264 27.89 -7.09 -4.65
C ILE A 264 27.69 -8.28 -3.74
N VAL A 265 26.60 -9.02 -3.93
CA VAL A 265 26.27 -10.24 -3.19
C VAL A 265 26.12 -11.44 -4.12
N ASP A 266 26.41 -12.63 -3.61
CA ASP A 266 26.15 -13.90 -4.33
C ASP A 266 24.66 -14.28 -4.23
N VAL A 267 24.25 -15.34 -4.95
CA VAL A 267 22.87 -15.85 -4.94
C VAL A 267 22.37 -16.35 -3.58
N ARG A 268 23.27 -16.50 -2.59
CA ARG A 268 22.93 -16.85 -1.20
C ARG A 268 22.90 -15.62 -0.30
N GLY A 269 23.06 -14.42 -0.85
CA GLY A 269 23.12 -13.16 -0.11
C GLY A 269 24.46 -12.87 0.56
N ASN A 270 25.50 -13.67 0.33
CA ASN A 270 26.81 -13.42 0.92
C ASN A 270 27.49 -12.22 0.25
N LEU A 271 28.05 -11.32 1.06
CA LEU A 271 28.83 -10.19 0.57
C LEU A 271 30.08 -10.66 -0.20
N VAL A 272 30.14 -10.32 -1.48
CA VAL A 272 31.28 -10.57 -2.37
C VAL A 272 32.20 -9.36 -2.38
N ARG A 273 31.62 -8.16 -2.53
CA ARG A 273 32.38 -6.90 -2.56
C ARG A 273 31.55 -5.71 -2.09
N SER A 274 32.13 -4.82 -1.30
CA SER A 274 31.57 -3.48 -1.06
C SER A 274 32.25 -2.50 -2.03
N LEU A 275 31.46 -1.81 -2.85
CA LEU A 275 31.93 -0.83 -3.82
C LEU A 275 31.74 0.60 -3.32
N VAL A 276 30.65 0.84 -2.60
CA VAL A 276 30.35 2.12 -1.94
C VAL A 276 29.87 1.84 -0.52
N ASN A 277 30.37 2.62 0.43
CA ASN A 277 29.84 2.74 1.78
C ASN A 277 30.22 4.13 2.29
N ALA A 278 29.57 5.17 1.75
CA ALA A 278 29.94 6.56 1.94
C ALA A 278 28.75 7.50 1.71
N THR A 279 28.87 8.75 2.13
CA THR A 279 27.93 9.82 1.75
C THR A 279 28.18 10.19 0.29
N LEU A 280 27.13 10.16 -0.53
CA LEU A 280 27.17 10.56 -1.93
C LEU A 280 26.36 11.85 -2.15
N PRO A 281 26.81 12.75 -3.05
CA PRO A 281 26.00 13.86 -3.53
C PRO A 281 24.70 13.40 -4.19
N GLU A 282 23.69 14.27 -4.20
CA GLU A 282 22.51 14.11 -5.04
C GLU A 282 22.89 13.96 -6.52
N GLY A 283 22.16 13.10 -7.24
CA GLY A 283 22.28 12.91 -8.69
C GLY A 283 22.66 11.49 -9.11
N PRO A 284 22.94 11.29 -10.41
CA PRO A 284 23.29 9.99 -10.96
C PRO A 284 24.72 9.57 -10.58
N HIS A 285 24.89 8.30 -10.23
CA HIS A 285 26.16 7.66 -9.92
C HIS A 285 26.41 6.47 -10.84
N SER A 286 27.66 6.26 -11.24
CA SER A 286 28.10 5.11 -12.04
C SER A 286 29.34 4.51 -11.41
N ILE A 287 29.20 3.31 -10.84
CA ILE A 287 30.25 2.64 -10.09
C ILE A 287 30.64 1.34 -10.79
N ALA A 288 31.93 1.15 -11.04
CA ALA A 288 32.43 -0.03 -11.72
C ALA A 288 32.63 -1.20 -10.76
N TRP A 289 32.17 -2.39 -11.16
CA TRP A 289 32.65 -3.65 -10.59
C TRP A 289 33.53 -4.37 -11.60
N ASP A 290 34.71 -4.82 -11.18
CA ASP A 290 35.73 -5.50 -12.00
C ASP A 290 35.70 -7.05 -11.86
N GLY A 291 34.63 -7.60 -11.28
CA GLY A 291 34.51 -9.05 -11.05
C GLY A 291 35.42 -9.60 -9.95
N ARG A 292 35.96 -8.77 -9.04
CA ARG A 292 36.75 -9.20 -7.88
C ARG A 292 35.99 -9.10 -6.57
N THR A 293 36.42 -9.88 -5.58
CA THR A 293 35.94 -9.85 -4.19
C THR A 293 36.61 -8.74 -3.38
N ASN A 294 36.14 -8.50 -2.16
CA ASN A 294 36.77 -7.57 -1.21
C ASN A 294 38.26 -7.89 -0.92
N HIS A 295 38.69 -9.14 -1.07
CA HIS A 295 40.08 -9.55 -0.88
C HIS A 295 40.93 -9.42 -2.16
N GLY A 296 40.38 -8.82 -3.22
CA GLY A 296 41.07 -8.65 -4.51
C GLY A 296 41.13 -9.91 -5.38
N ALA A 297 40.66 -11.06 -4.88
CA ALA A 297 40.57 -12.29 -5.64
C ALA A 297 39.48 -12.21 -6.72
N LEU A 298 39.65 -12.99 -7.79
CA LEU A 298 38.66 -13.09 -8.85
C LEU A 298 37.41 -13.84 -8.36
N ALA A 299 36.23 -13.20 -8.42
CA ALA A 299 34.96 -13.85 -8.07
C ALA A 299 34.61 -14.91 -9.13
N PRO A 300 34.08 -16.11 -8.82
CA PRO A 300 33.72 -17.11 -9.83
C PRO A 300 32.78 -16.58 -10.93
N GLY A 301 32.77 -17.19 -12.11
CA GLY A 301 31.70 -16.91 -13.10
C GLY A 301 30.35 -17.33 -12.52
N GLY A 302 29.31 -16.52 -12.71
CA GLY A 302 28.00 -16.77 -12.11
C GLY A 302 27.11 -15.55 -12.02
N VAL A 303 25.95 -15.74 -11.40
CA VAL A 303 24.98 -14.69 -11.10
C VAL A 303 25.34 -14.04 -9.76
N TYR A 304 25.34 -12.72 -9.76
CA TYR A 304 25.51 -11.87 -8.60
C TYR A 304 24.42 -10.79 -8.60
N PHE A 305 24.31 -10.08 -7.49
CA PHE A 305 23.40 -8.95 -7.40
C PHE A 305 24.14 -7.72 -6.87
N GLY A 306 24.00 -6.59 -7.58
CA GLY A 306 24.43 -5.29 -7.10
C GLY A 306 23.31 -4.66 -6.29
N ARG A 307 23.43 -4.67 -4.96
CA ARG A 307 22.47 -4.12 -4.01
C ARG A 307 22.87 -2.69 -3.66
N VAL A 308 21.98 -1.74 -3.93
CA VAL A 308 22.12 -0.35 -3.52
C VAL A 308 21.19 -0.08 -2.34
N ALA A 309 21.68 0.60 -1.31
CA ALA A 309 20.88 1.07 -0.19
C ALA A 309 21.22 2.53 0.11
N ASN A 310 20.20 3.37 0.32
CA ASN A 310 20.35 4.75 0.77
C ASN A 310 19.13 5.15 1.63
N ALA A 311 18.98 6.44 1.94
CA ALA A 311 17.87 6.94 2.75
C ALA A 311 16.47 6.71 2.14
N SER A 312 16.40 6.44 0.83
CA SER A 312 15.17 6.14 0.08
C SER A 312 14.86 4.64 -0.03
N GLY A 313 15.64 3.80 0.64
CA GLY A 313 15.38 2.36 0.72
C GLY A 313 16.48 1.51 0.07
N VAL A 314 16.07 0.38 -0.50
CA VAL A 314 16.98 -0.62 -1.07
C VAL A 314 16.50 -0.99 -2.46
N GLY A 315 17.43 -1.05 -3.41
CA GLY A 315 17.18 -1.59 -4.74
C GLY A 315 18.42 -2.26 -5.30
N GLY A 316 18.41 -2.58 -6.58
CA GLY A 316 19.54 -3.28 -7.15
C GLY A 316 19.37 -3.73 -8.59
N THR A 317 20.37 -4.48 -9.04
CA THR A 317 20.45 -5.01 -10.40
C THR A 317 21.11 -6.39 -10.39
N LYS A 318 20.63 -7.28 -11.25
CA LYS A 318 21.25 -8.58 -11.47
C LYS A 318 22.50 -8.44 -12.32
N LEU A 319 23.54 -9.20 -12.01
CA LEU A 319 24.84 -9.15 -12.67
C LEU A 319 25.24 -10.55 -13.13
N LEU A 320 25.43 -10.75 -14.44
CA LEU A 320 25.94 -12.00 -14.99
C LEU A 320 27.42 -11.87 -15.38
N LEU A 321 28.30 -12.43 -14.54
CA LEU A 321 29.74 -12.48 -14.78
C LEU A 321 30.10 -13.75 -15.57
N VAL A 322 30.64 -13.58 -16.77
CA VAL A 322 31.11 -14.64 -17.67
C VAL A 322 32.63 -14.73 -17.59
N ARG A 323 33.19 -15.93 -17.41
CA ARG A 323 34.64 -16.18 -17.37
C ARG A 323 35.10 -16.90 -18.63
#